data_AF-A0A7K4FHS0-F1
#
_entry.id   AF-A0A7K4FHS0-F1
#
_cell.length_a   1.000
_cell.length_b   1.000
_cell.length_c   1.000
_cell.angle_alpha   90.00
_cell.angle_beta   90.00
_cell.angle_gamma   90.00
#
_symmetry.space_group_name_H-M   'P 1'
#
loop_
_entity.id
_entity.type
_entity.pdbx_description
1 polymer ?
#
loop_
_entity_poly.entity_id
_entity_poly.type
_entity_poly.pdbx_seq_one_letter_code
_entity_poly.pdbx_strand_id
1 'polypeptide(L)' 'MGNIRQTYIKRVAIDLIRHYPNDFNGDFANNKRKVLELTDLGVPVEGGEYHATYKKLANRIAGYTVRYVKRKRGT' A
#
# COMPACT_ATOMS: atom_id res chain seq x y z
N MET A 1 21.46 -2.92 13.56
CA MET A 1 21.01 -2.19 12.35
C MET A 1 19.49 -2.27 12.27
N GLY A 2 18.76 -1.15 12.25
CA GLY A 2 17.30 -1.12 12.37
C GLY A 2 16.55 -1.30 11.03
N ASN A 3 15.30 -1.75 11.09
CA ASN A 3 14.41 -1.94 9.93
C ASN A 3 13.74 -0.62 9.49
N ILE A 4 14.53 0.33 9.00
CA ILE A 4 14.02 1.62 8.51
C ILE A 4 13.56 1.49 7.06
N ARG A 5 12.29 1.81 6.80
CA ARG A 5 11.76 1.86 5.42
C ARG A 5 12.34 3.07 4.69
N GLN A 6 12.77 2.85 3.45
CA GLN A 6 13.31 3.88 2.56
C GLN A 6 12.26 4.95 2.24
N THR A 7 12.71 6.16 1.91
CA THR A 7 11.85 7.36 1.76
C THR A 7 10.79 7.18 0.67
N TYR A 8 11.13 6.59 -0.47
CA TYR A 8 10.18 6.43 -1.58
C TYR A 8 8.96 5.57 -1.18
N ILE A 9 9.17 4.52 -0.38
CA ILE A 9 8.08 3.66 0.12
C ILE A 9 7.09 4.48 0.95
N LYS A 10 7.62 5.37 1.80
CA LYS A 10 6.79 6.25 2.63
C LYS A 10 6.04 7.27 1.77
N ARG A 11 6.74 7.88 0.80
CA ARG A 11 6.18 8.89 -0.10
C ARG A 11 5.00 8.33 -0.88
N VAL A 12 5.20 7.22 -1.61
CA VAL A 12 4.14 6.57 -2.40
C VAL A 12 2.95 6.17 -1.53
N ALA A 13 3.18 5.59 -0.36
CA ALA A 13 2.11 5.21 0.54
C ALA A 13 1.29 6.42 1.04
N ILE A 14 1.95 7.55 1.36
CA ILE A 14 1.28 8.77 1.80
C ILE A 14 0.51 9.41 0.63
N ASP A 15 1.10 9.45 -0.56
CA ASP A 15 0.46 10.02 -1.75
C ASP A 15 -0.79 9.23 -2.14
N LEU A 16 -0.73 7.88 -2.12
CA LEU A 16 -1.90 7.03 -2.35
C LEU A 16 -3.04 7.33 -1.38
N ILE A 17 -2.76 7.51 -0.09
CA ILE A 17 -3.78 7.84 0.91
C ILE A 17 -4.32 9.26 0.73
N ARG A 18 -3.49 10.20 0.28
CA ARG A 18 -3.93 11.58 0.02
C ARG A 18 -4.88 11.65 -1.18
N HIS A 19 -4.58 10.90 -2.24
CA HIS A 19 -5.42 10.85 -3.44
C HIS A 19 -6.68 10.01 -3.22
N TYR A 20 -6.61 8.92 -2.44
CA TYR A 20 -7.70 7.98 -2.24
C TYR A 20 -7.99 7.74 -0.74
N PRO A 21 -8.43 8.76 0.02
CA PRO A 21 -8.51 8.68 1.49
C PRO A 21 -9.52 7.65 2.02
N ASN A 22 -10.53 7.31 1.22
CA ASN A 22 -11.60 6.38 1.60
C ASN A 22 -11.27 4.92 1.27
N ASP A 23 -10.35 4.67 0.34
CA ASP A 23 -10.00 3.31 -0.10
C ASP A 23 -9.02 2.60 0.84
N PHE A 24 -8.27 3.37 1.62
CA PHE A 24 -7.31 2.86 2.59
C PHE A 24 -7.88 2.83 4.01
N ASN A 25 -7.63 1.72 4.71
CA ASN A 25 -8.10 1.48 6.07
C ASN A 25 -7.02 0.76 6.92
N GLY A 26 -7.41 0.25 8.09
CA GLY A 26 -6.52 -0.46 9.01
C GLY A 26 -6.19 -1.90 8.62
N ASP A 27 -6.76 -2.41 7.52
CA ASP A 27 -6.58 -3.78 7.04
C ASP A 27 -5.47 -3.88 5.98
N PHE A 28 -4.63 -4.91 6.12
CA PHE A 28 -3.49 -5.12 5.22
C PHE A 28 -3.91 -5.68 3.87
N ALA A 29 -4.84 -6.63 3.84
CA ALA A 29 -5.24 -7.30 2.60
C ALA A 29 -5.92 -6.33 1.64
N ASN A 30 -6.87 -5.53 2.15
CA ASN A 30 -7.53 -4.48 1.38
C ASN A 30 -6.53 -3.45 0.85
N ASN A 31 -5.66 -2.93 1.71
CA ASN A 31 -4.67 -1.92 1.31
C ASN A 31 -3.68 -2.46 0.28
N LYS A 32 -3.27 -3.73 0.39
CA LYS A 32 -2.39 -4.37 -0.59
C LYS A 32 -3.07 -4.46 -1.95
N ARG A 33 -4.32 -4.90 -2.01
CA ARG A 33 -5.10 -4.95 -3.24
C ARG A 33 -5.20 -3.57 -3.89
N LYS A 34 -5.53 -2.54 -3.10
CA LYS A 34 -5.60 -1.16 -3.59
C LYS A 34 -4.25 -0.60 -4.06
N VAL A 35 -3.15 -0.94 -3.40
CA VAL A 35 -1.81 -0.58 -3.89
C VAL A 35 -1.53 -1.21 -5.26
N LEU A 36 -1.91 -2.47 -5.48
CA LEU A 36 -1.70 -3.13 -6.77
C LEU A 36 -2.61 -2.61 -7.87
N GLU A 37 -3.84 -2.24 -7.53
CA GLU A 37 -4.82 -1.66 -8.47
C GLU A 37 -4.41 -0.24 -8.90
N LEU A 38 -3.88 0.57 -7.99
CA LEU A 38 -3.62 2.00 -8.20
C LEU A 38 -2.18 2.33 -8.60
N THR A 39 -1.32 1.32 -8.76
CA THR A 39 0.10 1.54 -9.14
C THR A 39 0.56 0.52 -10.18
N ASP A 40 1.61 0.87 -10.91
CA ASP A 40 2.25 -0.01 -11.92
C ASP A 40 2.93 -1.26 -11.31
N LEU A 41 2.79 -1.48 -10.00
CA LEU A 41 3.26 -2.69 -9.32
C LEU A 41 2.32 -3.88 -9.52
N GLY A 42 1.07 -3.63 -9.91
CA GLY A 42 0.09 -4.66 -10.21
C GLY A 42 0.06 -5.01 -11.70
N VAL A 43 0.09 -6.30 -12.00
CA VAL A 43 -0.22 -6.83 -13.33
C VAL A 43 -1.61 -7.44 -13.26
N PRO A 44 -2.55 -7.03 -14.12
CA PRO A 44 -3.87 -7.66 -14.19
C PRO A 44 -3.72 -9.11 -14.67
N VAL A 45 -4.37 -10.02 -13.98
CA VAL A 45 -4.45 -11.44 -14.34
C VAL A 45 -5.90 -11.77 -14.71
N GLU A 46 -6.10 -12.79 -15.55
CA GLU A 46 -7.43 -13.30 -15.85
C GLU A 46 -8.21 -13.58 -14.56
N GLY A 47 -9.48 -13.16 -14.52
CA GLY A 47 -10.33 -13.26 -13.33
C GLY A 47 -10.42 -12.00 -12.46
N GLY A 48 -9.82 -10.87 -12.87
CA GLY A 48 -9.96 -9.59 -12.17
C GLY A 48 -9.07 -9.46 -10.92
N GLU A 49 -8.09 -10.35 -10.77
CA GLU A 49 -7.09 -10.28 -9.72
C GLU A 49 -5.85 -9.49 -10.18
N TYR A 50 -5.16 -8.85 -9.24
CA TYR A 50 -3.91 -8.16 -9.49
C TYR A 50 -2.74 -8.94 -8.88
N HIS A 51 -1.75 -9.30 -9.70
CA HIS A 51 -0.51 -9.90 -9.23
C HIS A 51 0.58 -8.85 -9.03
N ALA A 52 1.35 -8.96 -7.94
CA ALA A 52 2.44 -8.02 -7.67
C ALA A 52 3.71 -8.38 -8.44
N THR A 53 4.18 -7.52 -9.34
CA THR A 53 5.49 -7.65 -10.02
C THR A 53 6.62 -7.76 -8.98
N TYR A 54 6.56 -6.91 -7.94
CA TYR A 54 7.54 -6.90 -6.85
C TYR A 54 6.86 -7.10 -5.49
N LYS A 55 6.62 -8.36 -5.11
CA LYS A 55 5.93 -8.76 -3.87
C LYS A 55 6.46 -8.07 -2.60
N LYS A 56 7.79 -8.01 -2.42
CA LYS A 56 8.44 -7.37 -1.25
C LYS A 56 8.14 -5.87 -1.19
N LEU A 57 8.14 -5.19 -2.33
CA LEU A 57 7.88 -3.75 -2.39
C LEU A 57 6.41 -3.44 -2.10
N ALA A 58 5.49 -4.15 -2.77
CA ALA A 58 4.05 -4.00 -2.55
C ALA A 58 3.68 -4.23 -1.07
N ASN A 59 4.22 -5.28 -0.44
CA ASN A 59 4.00 -5.54 0.99
C ASN A 59 4.54 -4.43 1.89
N ARG A 60 5.67 -3.79 1.54
CA ARG A 60 6.26 -2.69 2.32
C ARG A 60 5.43 -1.42 2.21
N ILE A 61 4.89 -1.12 1.03
CA ILE A 61 4.00 0.03 0.78
C ILE A 61 2.68 -0.20 1.51
N ALA A 62 2.02 -1.34 1.30
CA ALA A 62 0.77 -1.69 1.98
C ALA A 62 0.93 -1.73 3.52
N GLY A 63 2.05 -2.26 4.01
CA GLY A 63 2.35 -2.23 5.45
C GLY A 63 2.63 -0.83 5.99
N TYR A 64 3.00 0.14 5.15
CA TYR A 64 3.16 1.53 5.56
C TYR A 64 1.83 2.30 5.48
N THR A 65 0.97 2.01 4.51
CA THR A 65 -0.37 2.61 4.44
C THR A 65 -1.20 2.25 5.68
N VAL A 66 -1.23 0.97 6.09
CA VAL A 66 -1.90 0.55 7.34
C VAL A 66 -1.40 1.36 8.54
N ARG A 67 -0.07 1.46 8.71
CA ARG A 67 0.53 2.18 9.84
C ARG A 67 0.21 3.67 9.81
N TYR A 68 0.20 4.28 8.63
CA TYR A 68 -0.11 5.69 8.46
C TYR A 68 -1.59 5.98 8.76
N VAL A 69 -2.51 5.16 8.26
CA VAL A 69 -3.95 5.31 8.51
C VAL A 69 -4.26 5.19 10.00
N LYS A 70 -3.73 4.15 10.69
CA LYS A 70 -3.92 3.98 12.14
C LYS A 70 -3.43 5.19 12.93
N ARG A 71 -2.23 5.70 12.61
CA ARG A 71 -1.67 6.90 13.25
C ARG A 71 -2.49 8.17 12.99
N LYS A 72 -3.02 8.34 11.78
CA LYS A 72 -3.80 9.53 11.41
C LYS A 72 -5.22 9.49 12.01
N ARG A 73 -5.82 8.31 12.13
CA ARG A 73 -7.19 8.13 12.65
C ARG A 73 -7.27 7.97 14.17
N GLY A 74 -6.14 7.86 14.88
CA GLY A 74 -6.11 7.87 16.35
C GLY A 74 -6.73 6.64 17.02
N THR A 75 -6.79 5.50 16.32
CA THR A 75 -7.29 4.21 16.82
C THR A 75 -6.18 3.18 16.97
#